data_AF-A0A9C9QUX0-F1
#
_entry.id   AF-A0A9C9QUX0-F1
#
_cell.length_a   1.000
_cell.length_b   1.000
_cell.length_c   1.000
_cell.angle_alpha   90.00
_cell.angle_beta   90.00
_cell.angle_gamma   90.00
#
_symmetry.space_group_name_H-M   'P 1'
#
loop_
_entity.id
_entity.type
_entity.pdbx_description
1 polymer ?
#
loop_
_entity_poly.entity_id
_entity_poly.type
_entity_poly.pdbx_seq_one_letter_code
_entity_poly.pdbx_strand_id
1 'polypeptide(L)'
;MCKIVKKEILVPNTIYLKVEAAEIARKAKPGQFVILRVDEVGERFPLSLAGWDEDRGTLEILFLIMGRSTMKLSALEKGDCIRDIVGPLGRPTEIESYGNILSVCSTFGIGPMVPMIKALKEKGNKVVTVMEARDKASLFWEDRLKSVSDETYVVLGDGSLGKHRRVREFITEYLESGNKVDRVFAFGRIFM
;
A
#
# COMPACT_ATOMS: atom_id res chain seq x y z
N MET A 1 15.83 1.80 -17.81
CA MET A 1 14.98 0.60 -17.88
C MET A 1 15.18 -0.20 -16.60
N CYS A 2 14.09 -0.69 -16.02
CA CYS A 2 14.07 -1.33 -14.71
C CYS A 2 13.42 -2.70 -14.83
N LYS A 3 14.15 -3.77 -14.47
CA LYS A 3 13.72 -5.15 -14.69
C LYS A 3 12.71 -5.61 -13.63
N ILE A 4 11.66 -6.31 -14.06
CA ILE A 4 10.69 -6.95 -13.17
C ILE A 4 11.28 -8.30 -12.71
N VAL A 5 11.51 -8.42 -11.41
CA VAL A 5 12.06 -9.66 -10.81
C VAL A 5 10.99 -10.55 -10.19
N LYS A 6 9.82 -9.99 -9.87
CA LYS A 6 8.65 -10.74 -9.43
C LYS A 6 7.37 -10.04 -9.91
N LYS A 7 6.40 -10.84 -10.32
CA LYS A 7 5.02 -10.43 -10.57
C LYS A 7 4.08 -11.38 -9.84
N GLU A 8 3.02 -10.84 -9.28
CA GLU A 8 1.99 -11.60 -8.60
C GLU A 8 0.63 -10.92 -8.80
N ILE A 9 -0.39 -11.71 -9.13
CA ILE A 9 -1.78 -11.25 -9.10
C ILE A 9 -2.27 -11.53 -7.68
N LEU A 10 -2.50 -10.47 -6.91
CA LEU A 10 -2.88 -10.60 -5.49
C LEU A 10 -4.36 -10.98 -5.36
N VAL A 11 -5.21 -10.24 -6.06
CA VAL A 11 -6.66 -10.42 -6.19
C VAL A 11 -7.08 -9.91 -7.58
N PRO A 12 -8.31 -10.14 -8.05
CA PRO A 12 -8.74 -9.65 -9.35
C PRO A 12 -8.41 -8.17 -9.56
N ASN A 13 -7.77 -7.87 -10.69
CA ASN A 13 -7.28 -6.54 -11.09
C ASN A 13 -6.21 -5.89 -10.21
N THR A 14 -5.72 -6.53 -9.13
CA THR A 14 -4.66 -5.96 -8.29
C THR A 14 -3.35 -6.72 -8.49
N ILE A 15 -2.35 -6.01 -8.98
CA ILE A 15 -1.05 -6.58 -9.36
C ILE A 15 0.02 -6.05 -8.42
N TYR A 16 0.90 -6.96 -8.00
CA TYR A 16 2.14 -6.66 -7.32
C TYR A 16 3.32 -6.91 -8.24
N LEU A 17 4.26 -5.96 -8.28
CA LEU A 17 5.54 -6.12 -8.95
C LEU A 17 6.69 -5.83 -7.98
N LYS A 18 7.76 -6.60 -8.11
CA LYS A 18 9.07 -6.27 -7.58
C LYS A 18 9.99 -5.90 -8.74
N VAL A 19 10.64 -4.76 -8.65
CA VAL A 19 11.39 -4.16 -9.77
C VAL A 19 12.78 -3.71 -9.33
N GLU A 20 13.80 -3.95 -10.13
CA GLU A 20 15.17 -3.47 -9.92
C GLU A 20 15.26 -1.95 -10.12
N ALA A 21 15.63 -1.23 -9.06
CA ALA A 21 15.88 0.21 -9.08
C ALA A 21 16.73 0.62 -7.85
N ALA A 22 17.99 0.17 -7.81
CA ALA A 22 18.86 0.30 -6.64
C ALA A 22 19.05 1.74 -6.14
N GLU A 23 19.18 2.71 -7.05
CA GLU A 23 19.34 4.12 -6.67
C GLU A 23 18.11 4.69 -5.96
N ILE A 24 16.92 4.24 -6.37
CA ILE A 24 15.65 4.64 -5.77
C ILE A 24 15.49 3.93 -4.42
N ALA A 25 15.74 2.62 -4.37
CA ALA A 25 15.60 1.80 -3.17
C ALA A 25 16.42 2.36 -2.00
N ARG A 26 17.68 2.74 -2.22
CA ARG A 26 18.56 3.32 -1.19
C ARG A 26 18.10 4.65 -0.60
N LYS A 27 17.16 5.34 -1.26
CA LYS A 27 16.69 6.67 -0.85
C LYS A 27 15.22 6.67 -0.44
N ALA A 28 14.52 5.55 -0.68
CA ALA A 28 13.08 5.45 -0.49
C ALA A 28 12.72 5.59 0.99
N LYS A 29 11.65 6.33 1.26
CA LYS A 29 11.08 6.52 2.59
C LYS A 29 9.57 6.32 2.55
N PRO A 30 8.94 5.99 3.70
CA PRO A 30 7.50 5.86 3.78
C PRO A 30 6.77 7.13 3.30
N GLY A 31 5.64 6.92 2.60
CA GLY A 31 4.85 8.01 2.00
C GLY A 31 5.31 8.48 0.62
N GLN A 32 6.43 7.98 0.11
CA GLN A 32 6.93 8.34 -1.22
C GLN A 32 6.37 7.47 -2.35
N PHE A 33 6.49 7.97 -3.57
CA PHE A 33 6.01 7.31 -4.79
C PHE A 33 7.04 7.40 -5.91
N VAL A 34 6.80 6.68 -7.00
CA VAL A 34 7.58 6.78 -8.25
C VAL A 34 6.66 7.18 -9.39
N ILE A 35 7.21 7.87 -10.39
CA ILE A 35 6.55 8.06 -11.68
C ILE A 35 7.13 7.07 -12.67
N LEU A 36 6.27 6.34 -13.38
CA LEU A 36 6.68 5.34 -14.36
C LEU A 36 6.14 5.66 -15.74
N ARG A 37 6.86 5.18 -16.75
CA ARG A 37 6.41 5.09 -18.14
C ARG A 37 6.73 3.69 -18.65
N VAL A 38 5.72 2.99 -19.17
CA VAL A 38 5.82 1.57 -19.53
C VAL A 38 6.61 1.37 -20.83
N ASP A 39 6.30 2.15 -21.85
CA ASP A 39 6.89 2.07 -23.20
C ASP A 39 7.18 3.48 -23.76
N GLU A 40 7.80 3.55 -24.94
CA GLU A 40 8.26 4.81 -25.55
C GLU A 40 7.14 5.86 -25.72
N VAL A 41 5.94 5.41 -26.11
CA VAL A 41 4.77 6.25 -26.35
C VAL A 41 3.82 6.34 -25.15
N GLY A 42 4.20 5.72 -24.02
CA GLY A 42 3.39 5.64 -22.82
C GLY A 42 3.33 6.98 -22.07
N GLU A 43 2.24 7.21 -21.35
CA GLU A 43 2.17 8.35 -20.43
C GLU A 43 3.00 8.10 -19.16
N ARG A 44 3.24 9.18 -18.42
CA ARG A 44 3.89 9.15 -17.10
C ARG A 44 2.80 9.14 -16.03
N PHE A 45 2.80 8.14 -15.16
CA PHE A 45 1.81 8.06 -14.08
C PHE A 45 2.46 7.66 -12.75
N PRO A 46 1.92 8.11 -11.61
CA PRO A 46 2.49 7.83 -10.30
C PRO A 46 2.00 6.48 -9.74
N LEU A 47 2.86 5.78 -9.01
CA LEU A 47 2.51 4.66 -8.12
C LEU A 47 3.26 4.77 -6.79
N SER A 48 2.54 4.60 -5.69
CA SER A 48 3.13 4.61 -4.35
C SER A 48 4.04 3.40 -4.13
N LEU A 49 5.09 3.58 -3.32
CA LEU A 49 5.97 2.47 -2.94
C LEU A 49 5.29 1.61 -1.88
N ALA A 50 5.13 0.32 -2.17
CA ALA A 50 4.60 -0.68 -1.23
C ALA A 50 5.71 -1.33 -0.37
N GLY A 51 6.97 -0.99 -0.65
CA GLY A 51 8.15 -1.49 0.03
C GLY A 51 9.38 -1.35 -0.86
N TRP A 52 10.54 -1.64 -0.28
CA TRP A 52 11.81 -1.68 -0.99
C TRP A 52 12.80 -2.54 -0.20
N ASP A 53 13.87 -2.94 -0.87
CA ASP A 53 14.99 -3.68 -0.30
C ASP A 53 16.26 -2.97 -0.78
N GLU A 54 16.98 -2.35 0.15
CA GLU A 54 18.17 -1.55 -0.13
C GLU A 54 19.34 -2.42 -0.62
N ASP A 55 19.51 -3.59 0.00
CA ASP A 55 20.61 -4.52 -0.30
C ASP A 55 20.42 -5.19 -1.66
N ARG A 56 19.19 -5.62 -1.96
CA ARG A 56 18.84 -6.20 -3.26
C ARG A 56 18.60 -5.14 -4.33
N GLY A 57 18.49 -3.87 -3.95
CA GLY A 57 18.22 -2.76 -4.85
C GLY A 57 16.87 -2.86 -5.56
N THR A 58 15.83 -3.33 -4.86
CA THR A 58 14.49 -3.54 -5.45
C THR A 58 13.42 -2.67 -4.81
N LEU A 59 12.42 -2.30 -5.61
CA LEU A 59 11.19 -1.64 -5.18
C LEU A 59 10.03 -2.62 -5.28
N GLU A 60 9.08 -2.47 -4.37
CA GLU A 60 7.78 -3.14 -4.41
C GLU A 60 6.72 -2.11 -4.79
N ILE A 61 5.97 -2.38 -5.86
CA ILE A 61 4.85 -1.55 -6.30
C ILE A 61 3.60 -2.41 -6.41
N LEU A 62 2.47 -1.80 -6.07
CA LEU A 62 1.16 -2.44 -6.09
C LEU A 62 0.18 -1.49 -6.74
N PHE A 63 -0.59 -1.98 -7.69
CA PHE A 63 -1.54 -1.15 -8.44
C PHE A 63 -2.81 -1.91 -8.82
N LEU A 64 -3.88 -1.14 -8.99
CA LEU A 64 -5.14 -1.61 -9.55
C LEU A 64 -5.14 -1.34 -11.06
N ILE A 65 -5.57 -2.31 -11.84
CA ILE A 65 -5.79 -2.14 -13.28
C ILE A 65 -7.06 -1.29 -13.46
N MET A 66 -6.88 -0.03 -13.87
CA MET A 66 -7.98 0.94 -14.02
C MET A 66 -8.01 1.68 -15.36
N GLY A 67 -6.97 1.54 -16.18
CA GLY A 67 -6.87 2.23 -17.46
C GLY A 67 -5.70 1.75 -18.31
N ARG A 68 -5.49 2.42 -19.45
CA ARG A 68 -4.56 1.99 -20.50
C ARG A 68 -3.15 1.72 -19.98
N SER A 69 -2.61 2.63 -19.19
CA SER A 69 -1.22 2.53 -18.72
C SER A 69 -1.03 1.45 -17.66
N THR A 70 -1.99 1.27 -16.75
CA THR A 70 -1.97 0.14 -15.81
C THR A 70 -2.22 -1.21 -16.51
N MET A 71 -3.03 -1.25 -17.57
CA MET A 71 -3.23 -2.46 -18.39
C MET A 71 -1.93 -2.85 -19.08
N LYS A 72 -1.25 -1.88 -19.72
CA LYS A 72 0.08 -2.10 -20.32
C LYS A 72 1.09 -2.61 -19.28
N LEU A 73 1.14 -1.98 -18.10
CA LEU A 73 2.03 -2.41 -17.02
C LEU A 73 1.70 -3.83 -16.55
N SER A 74 0.42 -4.19 -16.44
CA SER A 74 -0.01 -5.54 -16.04
C SER A 74 0.28 -6.62 -17.09
N ALA A 75 0.50 -6.24 -18.35
CA ALA A 75 0.82 -7.17 -19.42
C ALA A 75 2.31 -7.57 -19.42
N LEU A 76 3.17 -6.82 -18.74
CA LEU A 76 4.57 -7.19 -18.56
C LEU A 76 4.70 -8.38 -17.61
N GLU A 77 5.66 -9.26 -17.87
CA GLU A 77 5.95 -10.45 -17.09
C GLU A 77 7.28 -10.33 -16.34
N LYS A 78 7.56 -11.32 -15.46
CA LYS A 78 8.89 -11.44 -14.85
C LYS A 78 9.94 -11.57 -15.95
N GLY A 79 10.99 -10.76 -15.85
CA GLY A 79 12.07 -10.69 -16.84
C GLY A 79 11.96 -9.49 -17.77
N ASP A 80 10.74 -8.95 -17.97
CA ASP A 80 10.52 -7.74 -18.76
C ASP A 80 11.03 -6.49 -18.04
N CYS A 81 11.11 -5.39 -18.80
CA CYS A 81 11.59 -4.11 -18.30
C CYS A 81 10.52 -3.03 -18.40
N ILE A 82 10.38 -2.24 -17.35
CA ILE A 82 9.69 -0.95 -17.37
C ILE A 82 10.66 0.07 -17.97
N ARG A 83 10.20 0.83 -18.98
CA ARG A 83 11.07 1.76 -19.71
C ARG A 83 11.74 2.78 -18.78
N ASP A 84 10.91 3.55 -18.06
CA ASP A 84 11.36 4.60 -17.15
C ASP A 84 10.71 4.48 -15.77
N ILE A 85 11.52 4.64 -14.73
CA ILE A 85 11.07 4.81 -13.34
C ILE A 85 11.86 5.96 -12.75
N VAL A 86 11.15 6.94 -12.18
CA VAL A 86 11.75 8.13 -11.56
C VAL A 86 11.28 8.24 -10.12
N GLY A 87 12.23 8.35 -9.20
CA GLY A 87 11.96 8.62 -7.79
C GLY A 87 13.16 8.39 -6.88
N PRO A 88 12.94 8.27 -5.55
CA PRO A 88 11.63 8.41 -4.91
C PRO A 88 11.18 9.88 -4.95
N LEU A 89 9.88 10.10 -5.15
CA LEU A 89 9.25 11.42 -5.23
C LEU A 89 8.27 11.61 -4.07
N GLY A 90 7.87 12.87 -3.86
CA GLY A 90 7.00 13.26 -2.76
C GLY A 90 7.78 13.49 -1.46
N ARG A 91 7.15 14.21 -0.53
CA ARG A 91 7.68 14.45 0.81
C ARG A 91 7.51 13.16 1.62
N PRO A 92 8.58 12.63 2.23
CA PRO A 92 8.45 11.53 3.19
C PRO A 92 7.44 11.86 4.27
N THR A 93 6.63 10.89 4.68
CA THR A 93 5.71 11.10 5.79
C THR A 93 6.51 11.38 7.08
N GLU A 94 5.98 12.26 7.90
CA GLU A 94 6.52 12.50 9.23
C GLU A 94 6.22 11.28 10.13
N ILE A 95 7.27 10.70 10.70
CA ILE A 95 7.20 9.49 11.51
C ILE A 95 7.84 9.80 12.88
N GLU A 96 6.99 9.99 13.88
CA GLU A 96 7.39 10.28 15.26
C GLU A 96 6.65 9.35 16.24
N SER A 97 6.91 9.51 17.54
CA SER A 97 6.19 8.84 18.61
C SER A 97 4.91 9.61 18.95
N TYR A 98 3.81 9.27 18.31
CA TYR A 98 2.49 9.88 18.53
C TYR A 98 1.69 9.20 19.64
N GLY A 99 1.94 7.92 19.92
CA GLY A 99 1.17 7.12 20.88
C GLY A 99 0.32 6.06 20.18
N ASN A 100 -1.00 6.19 20.27
CA ASN A 100 -1.96 5.26 19.68
C ASN A 100 -2.35 5.71 18.27
N ILE A 101 -2.11 4.85 17.29
CA ILE A 101 -2.35 5.12 15.89
C ILE A 101 -3.46 4.22 15.37
N LEU A 102 -4.40 4.83 14.66
CA LEU A 102 -5.36 4.11 13.83
C LEU A 102 -4.93 4.21 12.37
N SER A 103 -4.50 3.08 11.82
CA SER A 103 -4.15 2.91 10.41
C SER A 103 -5.37 2.42 9.63
N VAL A 104 -5.75 3.13 8.58
CA VAL A 104 -6.94 2.85 7.77
C VAL A 104 -6.48 2.63 6.34
N CYS A 105 -6.71 1.44 5.78
CA CYS A 105 -6.30 1.17 4.41
C CYS A 105 -7.32 0.38 3.59
N SER A 106 -7.32 0.60 2.27
CA SER A 106 -8.17 -0.16 1.35
C SER A 106 -7.52 -0.35 -0.02
N THR A 107 -7.83 -1.47 -0.66
CA THR A 107 -7.38 -1.78 -2.04
C THR A 107 -5.87 -1.52 -2.22
N PHE A 108 -5.47 -0.68 -3.18
CA PHE A 108 -4.06 -0.40 -3.46
C PHE A 108 -3.35 0.35 -2.33
N GLY A 109 -4.09 0.99 -1.42
CA GLY A 109 -3.54 1.68 -0.26
C GLY A 109 -2.93 0.75 0.79
N ILE A 110 -3.28 -0.54 0.77
CA ILE A 110 -2.67 -1.57 1.64
C ILE A 110 -1.15 -1.62 1.42
N GLY A 111 -0.70 -1.48 0.18
CA GLY A 111 0.72 -1.53 -0.20
C GLY A 111 1.58 -0.51 0.56
N PRO A 112 1.40 0.80 0.34
CA PRO A 112 2.18 1.84 1.02
C PRO A 112 1.93 1.89 2.53
N MET A 113 0.82 1.34 3.02
CA MET A 113 0.56 1.29 4.46
C MET A 113 1.50 0.34 5.21
N VAL A 114 1.99 -0.73 4.58
CA VAL A 114 2.92 -1.67 5.23
C VAL A 114 4.24 -1.00 5.69
N PRO A 115 5.03 -0.34 4.82
CA PRO A 115 6.26 0.34 5.26
C PRO A 115 5.97 1.53 6.19
N MET A 116 4.81 2.18 6.04
CA MET A 116 4.34 3.22 6.97
C MET A 116 4.18 2.68 8.39
N ILE A 117 3.44 1.59 8.56
CA ILE A 117 3.20 0.97 9.86
C ILE A 117 4.52 0.52 10.49
N LYS A 118 5.42 -0.13 9.73
CA LYS A 118 6.73 -0.55 10.24
C LYS A 118 7.52 0.62 10.83
N ALA A 119 7.62 1.73 10.09
CA ALA A 119 8.33 2.91 10.55
C ALA A 119 7.68 3.54 11.80
N LEU A 120 6.35 3.53 11.90
CA LEU A 120 5.63 4.00 13.08
C LEU A 120 5.87 3.09 14.30
N LYS A 121 5.88 1.76 14.11
CA LYS A 121 6.22 0.80 15.17
C LYS A 121 7.64 0.97 15.69
N GLU A 122 8.60 1.23 14.80
CA GLU A 122 10.00 1.52 15.17
C GLU A 122 10.14 2.78 16.04
N LYS A 123 9.19 3.72 15.98
CA LYS A 123 9.11 4.89 16.87
C LYS A 123 8.38 4.63 18.19
N GLY A 124 7.96 3.39 18.46
CA GLY A 124 7.30 3.02 19.71
C GLY A 124 5.79 3.26 19.73
N ASN A 125 5.15 3.49 18.58
CA ASN A 125 3.70 3.64 18.52
C ASN A 125 2.98 2.30 18.71
N LYS A 126 1.78 2.35 19.30
CA LYS A 126 0.79 1.27 19.21
C LYS A 126 -0.04 1.51 17.95
N VAL A 127 -0.09 0.54 17.04
CA VAL A 127 -0.78 0.65 15.75
C VAL A 127 -1.90 -0.38 15.68
N VAL A 128 -3.13 0.13 15.60
CA VAL A 128 -4.31 -0.65 15.24
C VAL A 128 -4.61 -0.39 13.77
N THR A 129 -4.71 -1.45 12.98
CA THR A 129 -5.00 -1.35 11.55
C THR A 129 -6.41 -1.82 11.26
N VAL A 130 -7.17 -1.05 10.50
CA VAL A 130 -8.41 -1.50 9.86
C VAL A 130 -8.22 -1.50 8.35
N MET A 131 -8.48 -2.65 7.73
CA MET A 131 -8.46 -2.80 6.28
C MET A 131 -9.88 -2.99 5.74
N GLU A 132 -10.21 -2.23 4.71
CA GLU A 132 -11.50 -2.33 4.02
C GLU A 132 -11.32 -3.02 2.67
N ALA A 133 -12.19 -3.98 2.39
CA ALA A 133 -12.34 -4.59 1.08
C ALA A 133 -13.83 -4.73 0.71
N ARG A 134 -14.10 -4.94 -0.58
CA ARG A 134 -15.47 -5.16 -1.05
C ARG A 134 -16.03 -6.47 -0.49
N ASP A 135 -15.26 -7.53 -0.61
CA ASP A 135 -15.63 -8.91 -0.32
C ASP A 135 -14.36 -9.70 0.04
N LYS A 136 -14.52 -10.95 0.48
CA LYS A 136 -13.38 -11.83 0.81
C LYS A 136 -12.44 -12.07 -0.38
N ALA A 137 -12.97 -12.09 -1.61
CA ALA A 137 -12.16 -12.32 -2.82
C ALA A 137 -11.26 -11.12 -3.17
N SER A 138 -11.55 -9.95 -2.60
CA SER A 138 -10.79 -8.72 -2.78
C SER A 138 -9.76 -8.48 -1.67
N LEU A 139 -9.69 -9.36 -0.66
CA LEU A 139 -8.72 -9.26 0.43
C LEU A 139 -7.36 -9.84 0.03
N PHE A 140 -6.29 -9.13 0.39
CA PHE A 140 -4.92 -9.62 0.28
C PHE A 140 -4.04 -8.98 1.37
N TRP A 141 -2.91 -9.63 1.66
CA TRP A 141 -1.90 -9.13 2.61
C TRP A 141 -2.42 -8.88 4.03
N GLU A 142 -3.50 -9.53 4.44
CA GLU A 142 -3.99 -9.50 5.81
C GLU A 142 -2.90 -9.94 6.79
N ASP A 143 -2.23 -11.07 6.51
CA ASP A 143 -1.13 -11.55 7.36
C ASP A 143 0.07 -10.60 7.37
N ARG A 144 0.33 -9.90 6.26
CA ARG A 144 1.41 -8.92 6.18
C ARG A 144 1.08 -7.70 7.04
N LEU A 145 -0.17 -7.22 7.04
CA LEU A 145 -0.62 -6.14 7.93
C LEU A 145 -0.62 -6.56 9.40
N LYS A 146 -1.10 -7.78 9.71
CA LYS A 146 -1.04 -8.36 11.06
C LYS A 146 0.39 -8.43 11.57
N SER A 147 1.35 -8.83 10.72
CA SER A 147 2.76 -8.95 11.13
C SER A 147 3.43 -7.62 11.50
N VAL A 148 2.84 -6.49 11.11
CA VAL A 148 3.39 -5.16 11.39
C VAL A 148 2.51 -4.34 12.34
N SER A 149 1.32 -4.81 12.69
CA SER A 149 0.36 -4.09 13.55
C SER A 149 0.23 -4.77 14.92
N ASP A 150 -0.22 -4.05 15.94
CA ASP A 150 -0.58 -4.67 17.23
C ASP A 150 -1.94 -5.38 17.14
N GLU A 151 -2.89 -4.76 16.42
CA GLU A 151 -4.22 -5.29 16.19
C GLU A 151 -4.61 -5.05 14.73
N THR A 152 -5.39 -5.96 14.14
CA THR A 152 -5.88 -5.81 12.76
C THR A 152 -7.34 -6.20 12.66
N TYR A 153 -8.12 -5.34 12.02
CA TYR A 153 -9.55 -5.51 11.75
C TYR A 153 -9.79 -5.52 10.25
N VAL A 154 -10.80 -6.27 9.84
CA VAL A 154 -11.24 -6.35 8.44
C VAL A 154 -12.69 -5.91 8.37
N VAL A 155 -12.99 -4.98 7.46
CA VAL A 155 -14.35 -4.56 7.12
C VAL A 155 -14.65 -4.98 5.68
N LEU A 156 -15.74 -5.73 5.49
CA LEU A 156 -16.19 -6.17 4.18
C LEU A 156 -17.47 -5.47 3.76
N GLY A 157 -17.42 -4.80 2.60
CA GLY A 157 -18.55 -4.04 2.07
C GLY A 157 -19.76 -4.87 1.67
N ASP A 158 -19.56 -6.15 1.33
CA ASP A 158 -20.61 -7.12 1.03
C ASP A 158 -21.35 -7.62 2.29
N GLY A 159 -20.83 -7.31 3.47
CA GLY A 159 -21.40 -7.71 4.74
C GLY A 159 -21.21 -9.16 5.13
N SER A 160 -20.37 -9.90 4.41
CA SER A 160 -20.05 -11.31 4.69
C SER A 160 -19.19 -11.49 5.95
N LEU A 161 -18.70 -10.40 6.55
CA LEU A 161 -17.92 -10.40 7.78
C LEU A 161 -18.34 -9.24 8.69
N GLY A 162 -18.75 -9.57 9.91
CA GLY A 162 -19.08 -8.59 10.94
C GLY A 162 -20.32 -7.73 10.62
N LYS A 163 -20.54 -6.72 11.45
CA LYS A 163 -21.68 -5.80 11.31
C LYS A 163 -21.37 -4.57 10.44
N HIS A 164 -20.11 -4.15 10.38
CA HIS A 164 -19.70 -2.98 9.60
C HIS A 164 -19.70 -3.29 8.10
N ARG A 165 -20.13 -2.32 7.30
CA ARG A 165 -20.10 -2.37 5.83
C ARG A 165 -19.12 -1.36 5.25
N ARG A 166 -18.71 -0.38 6.05
CA ARG A 166 -17.75 0.65 5.66
C ARG A 166 -16.78 0.92 6.78
N VAL A 167 -15.56 1.30 6.44
CA VAL A 167 -14.54 1.57 7.46
C VAL A 167 -14.93 2.73 8.38
N ARG A 168 -15.70 3.70 7.89
CA ARG A 168 -16.21 4.82 8.70
C ARG A 168 -17.09 4.34 9.86
N GLU A 169 -17.91 3.32 9.66
CA GLU A 169 -18.76 2.76 10.71
C GLU A 169 -17.91 2.12 11.81
N PHE A 170 -16.85 1.40 11.41
CA PHE A 170 -15.87 0.85 12.34
C PHE A 170 -15.15 1.97 13.11
N ILE A 171 -14.67 3.01 12.42
CA ILE A 171 -13.95 4.13 13.07
C ILE A 171 -14.84 4.82 14.09
N THR A 172 -16.10 5.13 13.75
CA THR A 172 -17.06 5.76 14.66
C THR A 172 -17.23 4.92 15.93
N GLU A 173 -17.55 3.63 15.77
CA GLU A 173 -17.75 2.75 16.93
C GLU A 173 -16.46 2.57 17.76
N TYR A 174 -15.31 2.46 17.09
CA TYR A 174 -14.02 2.30 17.74
C TYR A 174 -13.72 3.50 18.65
N LEU A 175 -13.98 4.72 18.18
CA LEU A 175 -13.80 5.94 18.95
C LEU A 175 -14.85 6.10 20.07
N GLU A 176 -16.13 5.81 19.77
CA GLU A 176 -17.22 5.87 20.76
C GLU A 176 -17.06 4.86 21.90
N SER A 177 -16.38 3.74 21.65
CA SER A 177 -16.04 2.73 22.67
C SER A 177 -14.95 3.20 23.65
N GLY A 178 -14.46 4.44 23.52
CA GLY A 178 -13.46 5.02 24.41
C GLY A 178 -12.01 4.63 24.08
N ASN A 179 -11.76 4.03 22.91
CA ASN A 179 -10.38 3.75 22.49
C ASN A 179 -9.64 5.05 22.20
N LYS A 180 -8.47 5.23 22.82
CA LYS A 180 -7.62 6.39 22.59
C LYS A 180 -6.94 6.30 21.23
N VAL A 181 -7.09 7.35 20.40
CA VAL A 181 -6.40 7.50 19.11
C VAL A 181 -5.74 8.87 19.08
N ASP A 182 -4.41 8.90 19.01
CA ASP A 182 -3.60 10.11 18.97
C ASP A 182 -3.36 10.58 17.52
N ARG A 183 -3.33 9.66 16.54
CA ARG A 183 -3.23 10.01 15.10
C ARG A 183 -3.88 8.95 14.21
N VAL A 184 -4.46 9.40 13.09
CA VAL A 184 -5.02 8.53 12.05
C VAL A 184 -4.18 8.65 10.77
N PHE A 185 -3.80 7.53 10.17
CA PHE A 185 -3.23 7.48 8.83
C PHE A 185 -4.18 6.73 7.90
N ALA A 186 -4.55 7.34 6.76
CA ALA A 186 -5.51 6.76 5.83
C ALA A 186 -4.93 6.67 4.41
N PHE A 187 -4.93 5.47 3.82
CA PHE A 187 -4.51 5.23 2.42
C PHE A 187 -5.49 4.30 1.71
N GLY A 188 -6.12 4.79 0.64
CA GLY A 188 -7.08 3.97 -0.11
C GLY A 188 -7.77 4.74 -1.20
N ARG A 189 -8.98 4.31 -1.55
CA ARG A 189 -9.84 5.03 -2.49
C ARG A 189 -10.32 6.35 -1.87
N ILE A 190 -10.65 7.32 -2.73
CA ILE A 190 -11.11 8.66 -2.31
C ILE A 190 -12.38 8.61 -1.44
N PHE A 191 -13.25 7.62 -1.66
CA PHE A 191 -14.56 7.53 -0.98
C PHE A 191 -14.60 6.45 0.12
N MET A 192 -13.43 6.08 0.65
CA MET A 192 -13.29 5.29 1.87
C MET A 192 -13.77 6.09 3.09
#